data_AF-A1AKN2-F1
#
_entry.id   AF-A1AKN2-F1
#
_cell.length_a   1.000
_cell.length_b   1.000
_cell.length_c   1.000
_cell.angle_alpha   90.00
_cell.angle_beta   90.00
_cell.angle_gamma   90.00
#
_symmetry.space_group_name_H-M   'P 1'
#
loop_
_entity.id
_entity.type
_entity.pdbx_description
1 polymer ?
#
loop_
_entity_poly.entity_id
_entity_poly.type
_entity_poly.pdbx_seq_one_letter_code
_entity_poly.pdbx_strand_id
1 'polypeptide(L)'
;MRIENLEEKLNSRIVEAYISGLSVIEITRVLNKSSAEHIHNLLRDTGHIDTLKKEGLRRSYGIDDKWETALRKKGYSFPRWCAGWGFDPVKSAQELALGERGDVHEALKRDFPIVYSRMFGEVPPHRKPTIRIHDPHPSVTIMWHPDRNAYVAEMIGDPTINAAGIDLEHALQRFLASIRYDEHIKRLDLIIAQKQSS
;
A
#
# COMPACT_ATOMS: atom_id res chain seq x y z
N MET A 1 -10.24 2.63 20.89
CA MET A 1 -8.86 3.12 20.58
C MET A 1 -8.99 4.38 19.75
N ARG A 2 -8.20 5.44 19.96
CA ARG A 2 -8.34 6.66 19.15
C ARG A 2 -7.90 6.39 17.71
N ILE A 3 -8.54 7.05 16.74
CA ILE A 3 -8.21 6.88 15.31
C ILE A 3 -6.79 7.33 14.99
N GLU A 4 -6.31 8.38 15.65
CA GLU A 4 -4.92 8.82 15.51
C GLU A 4 -3.94 7.66 15.80
N ASN A 5 -4.21 6.87 16.85
CA ASN A 5 -3.39 5.70 17.19
C ASN A 5 -3.47 4.58 16.12
N LEU A 6 -4.60 4.46 15.41
CA LEU A 6 -4.76 3.47 14.34
C LEU A 6 -4.02 3.89 13.06
N GLU A 7 -4.00 5.18 12.75
CA GLU A 7 -3.25 5.71 11.62
C GLU A 7 -1.74 5.58 11.85
N GLU A 8 -1.24 5.95 13.04
CA GLU A 8 0.16 5.75 13.43
C GLU A 8 0.56 4.26 13.39
N LYS A 9 -0.32 3.38 13.89
CA LYS A 9 -0.10 1.93 13.83
C LYS A 9 -0.06 1.43 12.39
N LEU A 10 -0.97 1.89 11.52
CA LEU A 10 -0.94 1.54 10.10
C LEU A 10 0.37 1.98 9.45
N ASN A 11 0.80 3.22 9.69
CA ASN A 11 2.03 3.76 9.13
C ASN A 11 3.26 2.93 9.57
N SER A 12 3.30 2.55 10.85
CA SER A 12 4.34 1.68 11.39
C SER A 12 4.36 0.30 10.70
N ARG A 13 3.20 -0.30 10.46
CA ARG A 13 3.11 -1.59 9.74
C ARG A 13 3.45 -1.48 8.26
N ILE A 14 3.18 -0.35 7.62
CA ILE A 14 3.63 -0.10 6.24
C ILE A 14 5.16 -0.13 6.17
N VAL A 15 5.81 0.57 7.10
CA VAL A 15 7.28 0.60 7.21
C VAL A 15 7.82 -0.81 7.46
N GLU A 16 7.28 -1.53 8.43
CA GLU A 16 7.72 -2.89 8.75
C GLU A 16 7.54 -3.87 7.59
N ALA A 17 6.43 -3.77 6.84
CA ALA A 17 6.22 -4.57 5.63
C ALA A 17 7.31 -4.30 4.59
N TYR A 18 7.69 -3.04 4.40
CA TYR A 18 8.78 -2.67 3.49
C TYR A 18 10.13 -3.22 3.96
N ILE A 19 10.46 -3.07 5.24
CA ILE A 19 11.67 -3.63 5.86
C ILE A 19 11.71 -5.17 5.73
N SER A 20 10.55 -5.81 5.81
CA SER A 20 10.39 -7.27 5.60
C SER A 20 10.51 -7.68 4.12
N GLY A 21 10.87 -6.76 3.23
CA GLY A 21 11.18 -7.03 1.83
C GLY A 21 9.98 -6.94 0.89
N LEU A 22 8.83 -6.37 1.28
CA LEU A 22 7.76 -6.04 0.35
C LEU A 22 8.08 -4.77 -0.44
N SER A 23 7.62 -4.72 -1.69
CA SER A 23 7.73 -3.51 -2.51
C SER A 23 6.60 -2.53 -2.19
N VAL A 24 6.79 -1.26 -2.58
CA VAL A 24 5.73 -0.24 -2.51
C VAL A 24 4.45 -0.70 -3.22
N ILE A 25 4.58 -1.37 -4.38
CA ILE A 25 3.44 -1.81 -5.19
C ILE A 25 2.73 -3.00 -4.54
N GLU A 26 3.46 -3.93 -3.93
CA GLU A 26 2.85 -5.01 -3.16
C GLU A 26 2.09 -4.47 -1.97
N ILE A 27 2.69 -3.59 -1.16
CA ILE A 27 2.01 -2.95 -0.01
C ILE A 27 0.75 -2.23 -0.50
N THR A 28 0.83 -1.50 -1.62
CA THR A 28 -0.34 -0.84 -2.24
C THR A 28 -1.45 -1.84 -2.56
N ARG A 29 -1.10 -3.03 -3.08
CA ARG A 29 -2.04 -4.09 -3.42
C ARG A 29 -2.65 -4.72 -2.16
N VAL A 30 -1.86 -4.95 -1.12
CA VAL A 30 -2.32 -5.46 0.19
C VAL A 30 -3.35 -4.52 0.82
N LEU A 31 -3.08 -3.22 0.76
CA LEU A 31 -3.98 -2.18 1.26
C LEU A 31 -5.17 -1.89 0.33
N ASN A 32 -5.31 -2.62 -0.77
CA ASN A 32 -6.33 -2.40 -1.80
C ASN A 32 -6.42 -0.93 -2.27
N LYS A 33 -5.29 -0.22 -2.26
CA LYS A 33 -5.21 1.17 -2.70
C LYS A 33 -5.01 1.24 -4.21
N SER A 34 -5.59 2.27 -4.83
CA SER A 34 -5.40 2.55 -6.25
C SER A 34 -4.04 3.19 -6.52
N SER A 35 -3.56 4.03 -5.60
CA SER A 35 -2.31 4.78 -5.71
C SER A 35 -1.26 4.34 -4.70
N ALA A 36 0.00 4.32 -5.15
CA ALA A 36 1.21 4.04 -4.37
C ALA A 36 1.82 5.30 -3.72
N GLU A 37 1.31 6.49 -4.06
CA GLU A 37 1.92 7.77 -3.68
C GLU A 37 2.05 7.96 -2.17
N HIS A 38 0.99 7.67 -1.42
CA HIS A 38 1.01 7.80 0.04
C HIS A 38 2.07 6.88 0.68
N ILE A 39 2.17 5.63 0.22
CA ILE A 39 3.13 4.64 0.75
C ILE A 39 4.56 5.07 0.42
N HIS A 40 4.82 5.49 -0.81
CA HIS A 40 6.14 5.97 -1.21
C HIS A 40 6.56 7.23 -0.43
N ASN A 41 5.65 8.20 -0.28
CA ASN A 41 5.93 9.41 0.49
C ASN A 41 6.20 9.09 1.96
N LEU A 42 5.39 8.21 2.59
CA LEU A 42 5.63 7.77 3.96
C LEU A 42 7.03 7.14 4.11
N LEU A 43 7.40 6.24 3.20
CA LEU A 43 8.71 5.57 3.24
C LEU A 43 9.87 6.53 2.98
N ARG A 44 9.69 7.53 2.11
CA ARG A 44 10.67 8.61 1.92
C ARG A 44 10.81 9.45 3.18
N ASP A 45 9.70 9.90 3.75
CA ASP A 45 9.69 10.82 4.89
C ASP A 45 10.23 10.15 6.17
N THR A 46 10.16 8.81 6.23
CA THR A 46 10.77 7.98 7.29
C THR A 46 12.19 7.52 6.98
N GLY A 47 12.76 7.90 5.82
CA GLY A 47 14.15 7.64 5.46
C GLY A 47 14.44 6.24 4.89
N HIS A 48 13.42 5.48 4.50
CA HIS A 48 13.55 4.16 3.89
C HIS A 48 13.64 4.17 2.36
N ILE A 49 13.31 5.29 1.72
CA ILE A 49 13.49 5.53 0.28
C ILE A 49 14.21 6.85 0.07
N ASP A 50 15.22 6.85 -0.79
CA ASP A 50 16.00 8.04 -1.11
C ASP A 50 15.17 9.12 -1.82
N THR A 51 15.45 10.37 -1.49
CA THR A 51 14.88 11.51 -2.21
C THR A 51 15.53 11.67 -3.58
N LEU A 52 14.73 11.51 -4.64
CA LEU A 52 15.21 11.72 -6.00
C LEU A 52 15.43 13.21 -6.31
N LYS A 53 16.54 13.50 -6.99
CA LYS A 53 16.79 14.85 -7.55
C LYS A 53 15.75 15.18 -8.63
N LYS A 54 15.39 16.47 -8.74
CA LYS A 54 14.34 16.95 -9.66
C LYS A 54 14.60 16.58 -11.12
N GLU A 55 15.87 16.55 -11.53
CA GLU A 55 16.29 16.21 -12.89
C GLU A 55 16.00 14.74 -13.22
N GLY A 56 16.21 13.83 -12.26
CA GLY A 56 15.92 12.41 -12.41
C GLY A 56 14.42 12.12 -12.54
N LEU A 57 13.57 12.93 -11.91
CA LEU A 57 12.12 12.75 -11.98
C LEU A 57 11.51 13.14 -13.34
N ARG A 58 12.15 14.06 -14.08
CA ARG A 58 11.63 14.59 -15.36
C ARG A 58 12.27 13.95 -16.59
N ARG A 59 13.31 13.14 -16.41
CA ARG A 59 14.01 12.48 -17.49
C ARG A 59 13.11 11.41 -18.12
N SER A 60 13.10 11.34 -19.45
CA SER A 60 12.59 10.16 -20.16
C SER A 60 13.65 9.07 -20.16
N TYR A 61 13.25 7.86 -19.77
CA TYR A 61 14.12 6.70 -19.65
C TYR A 61 13.96 5.70 -20.80
N GLY A 62 13.05 5.96 -21.75
CA GLY A 62 12.84 5.08 -22.91
C GLY A 62 12.33 3.68 -22.55
N ILE A 63 11.59 3.55 -21.46
CA ILE A 63 10.94 2.28 -21.07
C ILE A 63 9.70 2.02 -21.92
N ASP A 64 9.23 0.77 -21.97
CA ASP A 64 8.03 0.39 -22.71
C ASP A 64 6.77 1.17 -22.25
N ASP A 65 6.01 1.71 -23.22
CA ASP A 65 4.83 2.54 -23.00
C ASP A 65 3.73 1.85 -22.16
N LYS A 66 3.58 0.53 -22.29
CA LYS A 66 2.57 -0.24 -21.54
C LYS A 66 2.95 -0.27 -20.07
N TRP A 67 4.24 -0.40 -19.77
CA TRP A 67 4.73 -0.34 -18.41
C TRP A 67 4.63 1.07 -17.82
N GLU A 68 5.04 2.10 -18.57
CA GLU A 68 4.87 3.48 -18.12
C GLU A 68 3.39 3.79 -17.81
N THR A 69 2.49 3.31 -18.66
CA THR A 69 1.04 3.43 -18.43
C THR A 69 0.58 2.68 -17.17
N ALA A 70 1.14 1.50 -16.88
CA ALA A 70 0.80 0.75 -15.68
C ALA A 70 1.27 1.44 -14.39
N LEU A 71 2.47 2.04 -14.41
CA LEU A 71 2.99 2.86 -13.33
C LEU A 71 2.11 4.10 -13.09
N ARG A 72 1.76 4.82 -14.16
CA ARG A 72 0.89 6.00 -14.09
C ARG A 72 -0.49 5.67 -13.51
N LYS A 73 -1.08 4.52 -13.85
CA LYS A 73 -2.32 4.03 -13.24
C LYS A 73 -2.24 3.79 -11.74
N LYS A 74 -1.03 3.62 -11.20
CA LYS A 74 -0.74 3.51 -9.77
C LYS A 74 -0.28 4.82 -9.12
N GLY A 75 -0.39 5.95 -9.81
CA GLY A 75 0.12 7.23 -9.30
C GLY A 75 1.65 7.21 -9.11
N TYR A 76 2.33 6.41 -9.92
CA TYR A 76 3.75 6.11 -9.76
C TYR A 76 4.53 6.44 -11.04
N SER A 77 5.82 6.66 -10.90
CA SER A 77 6.73 6.90 -12.02
C SER A 77 7.88 5.91 -11.98
N PHE A 78 8.51 5.66 -13.12
CA PHE A 78 9.63 4.73 -13.21
C PHE A 78 10.80 5.07 -12.26
N PRO A 79 11.24 6.35 -12.16
CA PRO A 79 12.28 6.71 -11.19
C PRO A 79 11.87 6.44 -9.74
N ARG A 80 10.61 6.71 -9.37
CA ARG A 80 10.11 6.40 -8.02
C ARG A 80 10.08 4.89 -7.79
N TRP A 81 9.70 4.11 -8.80
CA TRP A 81 9.73 2.66 -8.73
C TRP A 81 11.13 2.11 -8.52
N CYS A 82 12.11 2.57 -9.29
CA CYS A 82 13.52 2.23 -9.07
C CYS A 82 13.97 2.61 -7.64
N ALA A 83 13.68 3.82 -7.18
CA ALA A 83 14.04 4.25 -5.82
C ALA A 83 13.44 3.36 -4.73
N GLY A 84 12.18 2.95 -4.88
CA GLY A 84 11.52 2.02 -3.96
C GLY A 84 12.06 0.59 -3.98
N TRP A 85 12.92 0.26 -4.94
CA TRP A 85 13.67 -0.99 -5.00
C TRP A 85 15.18 -0.80 -4.75
N GLY A 86 15.64 0.44 -4.54
CA GLY A 86 17.06 0.78 -4.42
C GLY A 86 17.84 0.70 -5.75
N PHE A 87 17.16 0.72 -6.89
CA PHE A 87 17.80 0.67 -8.20
C PHE A 87 18.19 2.04 -8.74
N ASP A 88 19.24 2.08 -9.57
CA ASP A 88 19.55 3.25 -10.39
C ASP A 88 18.64 3.28 -11.64
N PRO A 89 17.84 4.35 -11.87
CA PRO A 89 16.91 4.40 -12.99
C PRO A 89 17.56 4.29 -14.37
N VAL A 90 18.80 4.77 -14.55
CA VAL A 90 19.49 4.70 -15.85
C VAL A 90 19.93 3.27 -16.14
N LYS A 91 20.57 2.63 -15.17
CA LYS A 91 20.98 1.22 -15.28
C LYS A 91 19.79 0.28 -15.44
N SER A 92 18.70 0.49 -14.68
CA SER A 92 17.49 -0.32 -14.82
C SER A 92 16.86 -0.21 -16.21
N ALA A 93 16.84 0.98 -16.81
CA ALA A 93 16.32 1.15 -18.15
C ALA A 93 17.20 0.42 -19.20
N GLN A 94 18.53 0.45 -19.01
CA GLN A 94 19.46 -0.27 -19.87
C GLN A 94 19.31 -1.79 -19.75
N GLU A 95 19.24 -2.33 -18.54
CA GLU A 95 19.05 -3.77 -18.29
C GLU A 95 17.79 -4.29 -19.00
N LEU A 96 16.68 -3.58 -18.85
CA LEU A 96 15.41 -3.95 -19.48
C LEU A 96 15.43 -3.83 -21.00
N ALA A 97 16.16 -2.85 -21.55
CA ALA A 97 16.31 -2.69 -23.00
C ALA A 97 17.16 -3.80 -23.61
N LEU A 98 18.17 -4.28 -22.89
CA LEU A 98 19.03 -5.40 -23.30
C LEU A 98 18.37 -6.77 -23.08
N GLY A 99 17.31 -6.83 -22.26
CA GLY A 99 16.62 -8.07 -21.91
C GLY A 99 17.43 -8.98 -20.99
N GLU A 100 18.39 -8.41 -20.26
CA GLU A 100 19.21 -9.12 -19.29
C GLU A 100 18.36 -9.50 -18.08
N ARG A 101 18.17 -10.80 -17.83
CA ARG A 101 17.37 -11.27 -16.69
C ARG A 101 18.13 -11.08 -15.38
N GLY A 102 18.00 -9.90 -14.78
CA GLY A 102 18.52 -9.54 -13.47
C GLY A 102 17.43 -9.17 -12.47
N ASP A 103 17.84 -8.50 -11.38
CA ASP A 103 16.96 -8.12 -10.26
C ASP A 103 15.83 -7.18 -10.70
N VAL A 104 16.05 -6.36 -11.74
CA VAL A 104 15.03 -5.43 -12.25
C VAL A 104 13.90 -6.20 -12.93
N HIS A 105 14.22 -7.28 -13.64
CA HIS A 105 13.22 -8.16 -14.25
C HIS A 105 12.37 -8.86 -13.18
N GLU A 106 13.01 -9.40 -12.13
CA GLU A 106 12.30 -10.08 -11.04
C GLU A 106 11.41 -9.10 -10.25
N ALA A 107 11.89 -7.89 -9.98
CA ALA A 107 11.10 -6.82 -9.38
C ALA A 107 9.89 -6.44 -10.24
N LEU A 108 10.08 -6.27 -11.56
CA LEU A 108 8.99 -5.96 -12.50
C LEU A 108 7.96 -7.09 -12.57
N LYS A 109 8.42 -8.35 -12.59
CA LYS A 109 7.56 -9.53 -12.56
C LYS A 109 6.74 -9.62 -11.27
N ARG A 110 7.33 -9.26 -10.13
CA ARG A 110 6.67 -9.25 -8.83
C ARG A 110 5.61 -8.14 -8.71
N ASP A 111 5.93 -6.95 -9.18
CA ASP A 111 5.06 -5.78 -9.04
C ASP A 111 3.98 -5.68 -10.12
N PHE A 112 4.32 -6.04 -11.35
CA PHE A 112 3.45 -5.94 -12.51
C PHE A 112 3.47 -7.23 -13.34
N PRO A 113 3.07 -8.37 -12.77
CA PRO A 113 3.19 -9.67 -13.44
C PRO A 113 2.48 -9.73 -14.79
N ILE A 114 1.32 -9.08 -14.93
CA ILE A 114 0.56 -9.04 -16.20
C ILE A 114 1.28 -8.18 -17.26
N VAL A 115 1.96 -7.12 -16.84
CA VAL A 115 2.74 -6.27 -17.75
C VAL A 115 3.97 -7.04 -18.19
N TYR A 116 4.70 -7.61 -17.23
CA TYR A 116 5.87 -8.44 -17.48
C TYR A 116 5.56 -9.58 -18.45
N SER A 117 4.50 -10.34 -18.19
CA SER A 117 4.12 -11.48 -19.03
C SER A 117 3.80 -11.06 -20.47
N ARG A 118 3.22 -9.88 -20.67
CA ARG A 118 2.94 -9.33 -22.01
C ARG A 118 4.17 -8.79 -22.71
N MET A 119 5.12 -8.21 -21.98
CA MET A 119 6.36 -7.69 -22.54
C MET A 119 7.30 -8.82 -22.97
N PHE A 120 7.36 -9.90 -22.18
CA PHE A 120 8.33 -10.98 -22.37
C PHE A 120 7.72 -12.32 -22.83
N GLY A 121 6.44 -12.32 -23.22
CA GLY A 121 5.77 -13.50 -23.79
C GLY A 121 5.51 -14.64 -22.80
N GLU A 122 5.41 -14.35 -21.50
CA GLU A 122 5.09 -15.34 -20.47
C GLU A 122 3.57 -15.49 -20.27
N VAL A 123 3.16 -16.60 -19.65
CA VAL A 123 1.75 -16.81 -19.26
C VAL A 123 1.40 -15.89 -18.09
N PRO A 124 0.34 -15.07 -18.17
CA PRO A 124 -0.07 -14.22 -17.07
C PRO A 124 -0.49 -15.06 -15.85
N PRO A 125 -0.07 -14.71 -14.63
CA PRO A 125 -0.50 -15.46 -13.45
C PRO A 125 -1.99 -15.24 -13.17
N HIS A 126 -2.60 -16.26 -12.55
CA HIS A 126 -3.97 -16.15 -12.08
C HIS A 126 -4.09 -15.12 -10.96
N ARG A 127 -5.19 -14.35 -10.98
CA ARG A 127 -5.49 -13.39 -9.91
C ARG A 127 -5.75 -14.16 -8.63
N LYS A 128 -4.95 -13.91 -7.59
CA LYS A 128 -5.25 -14.37 -6.24
C LYS A 128 -6.38 -13.50 -5.66
N PRO A 129 -7.45 -14.09 -5.13
CA PRO A 129 -8.51 -13.33 -4.48
C PRO A 129 -7.98 -12.61 -3.24
N THR A 130 -8.46 -11.39 -3.02
CA THR A 130 -8.11 -10.61 -1.83
C THR A 130 -8.82 -11.19 -0.61
N ILE A 131 -8.09 -11.45 0.47
CA ILE A 131 -8.68 -11.90 1.74
C ILE A 131 -9.44 -10.73 2.36
N ARG A 132 -10.74 -10.93 2.63
CA ARG A 132 -11.56 -10.01 3.43
C ARG A 132 -11.42 -10.41 4.89
N ILE A 133 -11.17 -9.42 5.75
CA ILE A 133 -10.97 -9.63 7.20
C ILE A 133 -12.27 -9.36 7.96
N HIS A 134 -13.03 -8.35 7.51
CA HIS A 134 -14.30 -7.96 8.12
C HIS A 134 -15.49 -8.26 7.22
N ASP A 135 -16.66 -8.34 7.84
CA ASP A 135 -17.95 -8.36 7.14
C ASP A 135 -18.14 -7.05 6.36
N PRO A 136 -18.58 -7.08 5.08
CA PRO A 136 -18.93 -5.86 4.34
C PRO A 136 -20.03 -5.01 4.99
N HIS A 137 -20.83 -5.56 5.91
CA HIS A 137 -21.97 -4.92 6.56
C HIS A 137 -21.89 -5.01 8.09
N PRO A 138 -20.91 -4.34 8.73
CA PRO A 138 -20.76 -4.37 10.18
C PRO A 138 -21.95 -3.71 10.86
N SER A 139 -22.49 -4.36 11.89
CA SER A 139 -23.53 -3.77 12.73
C SER A 139 -22.91 -2.80 13.74
N VAL A 140 -23.49 -1.60 13.88
CA VAL A 140 -22.94 -0.52 14.71
C VAL A 140 -23.99 0.02 15.68
N THR A 141 -23.56 0.37 16.88
CA THR A 141 -24.36 1.13 17.85
C THR A 141 -23.72 2.51 18.04
N ILE A 142 -24.52 3.57 18.05
CA ILE A 142 -24.05 4.95 18.28
C ILE A 142 -24.80 5.54 19.47
N MET A 143 -24.07 5.97 20.50
CA MET A 143 -24.66 6.52 21.73
C MET A 143 -23.91 7.76 22.20
N TRP A 144 -24.62 8.67 22.89
CA TRP A 144 -23.99 9.79 23.57
C TRP A 144 -23.30 9.30 24.85
N HIS A 145 -22.00 9.60 25.01
CA HIS A 145 -21.25 9.33 26.23
C HIS A 145 -20.97 10.64 26.98
N PRO A 146 -21.61 10.87 28.14
CA PRO A 146 -21.46 12.12 28.89
C PRO A 146 -20.01 12.36 29.35
N ASP A 147 -19.30 11.33 29.78
CA ASP A 147 -17.90 11.45 30.24
C ASP A 147 -16.93 11.89 29.16
N ARG A 148 -17.25 11.57 27.90
CA ARG A 148 -16.44 11.91 26.73
C ARG A 148 -16.94 13.17 26.02
N ASN A 149 -18.11 13.68 26.44
CA ASN A 149 -18.84 14.75 25.78
C ASN A 149 -18.91 14.55 24.24
N ALA A 150 -19.25 13.33 23.82
CA ALA A 150 -19.19 12.91 22.42
C ALA A 150 -20.16 11.76 22.12
N TYR A 151 -20.54 11.65 20.84
CA TYR A 151 -21.16 10.44 20.31
C TYR A 151 -20.09 9.38 20.07
N VAL A 152 -20.30 8.17 20.55
CA VAL A 152 -19.40 7.04 20.33
C VAL A 152 -20.11 5.99 19.49
N ALA A 153 -19.49 5.64 18.37
CA ALA A 153 -19.90 4.55 17.50
C ALA A 153 -19.03 3.31 17.80
N GLU A 154 -19.66 2.17 18.04
CA GLU A 154 -19.02 0.91 18.43
C GLU A 154 -19.56 -0.25 17.61
N MET A 155 -18.69 -1.18 17.23
CA MET A 155 -19.09 -2.37 16.47
C MET A 155 -19.78 -3.38 17.40
N ILE A 156 -20.95 -3.86 16.97
CA ILE A 156 -21.64 -4.95 17.67
C ILE A 156 -20.83 -6.24 17.47
N GLY A 157 -20.40 -6.85 18.57
CA GLY A 157 -19.59 -8.08 18.57
C GLY A 157 -18.08 -7.86 18.74
N ASP A 158 -17.55 -6.66 18.49
CA ASP A 158 -16.17 -6.29 18.80
C ASP A 158 -16.07 -4.82 19.26
N PRO A 159 -16.30 -4.53 20.55
CA PRO A 159 -16.29 -3.17 21.08
C PRO A 159 -14.91 -2.49 21.03
N THR A 160 -13.84 -3.22 20.71
CA THR A 160 -12.49 -2.66 20.60
C THR A 160 -12.35 -1.71 19.40
N ILE A 161 -13.18 -1.93 18.38
CA ILE A 161 -13.35 -1.04 17.23
C ILE A 161 -14.43 -0.02 17.59
N ASN A 162 -13.98 1.17 17.98
CA ASN A 162 -14.84 2.29 18.29
C ASN A 162 -14.26 3.61 17.82
N ALA A 163 -15.13 4.62 17.72
CA ALA A 163 -14.74 5.98 17.40
C ALA A 163 -15.68 7.01 18.03
N ALA A 164 -15.14 8.17 18.40
CA ALA A 164 -15.90 9.27 18.97
C ALA A 164 -16.00 10.45 17.98
N GLY A 165 -17.17 11.07 17.91
CA GLY A 165 -17.45 12.25 17.08
C GLY A 165 -18.28 13.29 17.84
N ILE A 166 -18.24 14.52 17.33
CA ILE A 166 -18.99 15.65 17.92
C ILE A 166 -20.50 15.54 17.67
N ASP A 167 -20.89 14.78 16.65
CA ASP A 167 -22.26 14.46 16.27
C ASP A 167 -22.32 13.00 15.74
N LEU A 168 -23.53 12.52 15.43
CA LEU A 168 -23.78 11.16 14.94
C LEU A 168 -23.05 10.85 13.62
N GLU A 169 -23.05 11.80 12.68
CA GLU A 169 -22.43 11.60 11.36
C GLU A 169 -20.91 11.51 11.49
N HIS A 170 -20.33 12.45 12.23
CA HIS A 170 -18.89 12.47 12.51
C HIS A 170 -18.45 11.19 13.22
N ALA A 171 -19.23 10.69 14.20
CA ALA A 171 -18.94 9.44 14.88
C ALA A 171 -18.97 8.24 13.92
N LEU A 172 -19.98 8.17 13.04
CA LEU A 172 -20.08 7.10 12.03
C LEU A 172 -18.94 7.16 11.01
N GLN A 173 -18.62 8.32 10.46
CA GLN A 173 -17.52 8.49 9.50
C GLN A 173 -16.18 8.05 10.10
N ARG A 174 -15.92 8.47 11.34
CA ARG A 174 -14.73 8.09 12.10
C ARG A 174 -14.70 6.58 12.36
N PHE A 175 -15.83 5.98 12.74
CA PHE A 175 -15.95 4.53 12.93
C PHE A 175 -15.65 3.73 11.65
N LEU A 176 -16.22 4.13 10.51
CA LEU A 176 -15.93 3.51 9.22
C LEU A 176 -14.45 3.64 8.84
N ALA A 177 -13.80 4.75 9.21
CA ALA A 177 -12.35 4.87 9.05
C ALA A 177 -11.59 3.89 9.96
N SER A 178 -11.97 3.75 11.23
CA SER A 178 -11.37 2.77 12.16
C SER A 178 -11.43 1.35 11.62
N ILE A 179 -12.57 0.92 11.07
CA ILE A 179 -12.71 -0.42 10.46
C ILE A 179 -11.72 -0.61 9.31
N ARG A 180 -11.60 0.39 8.42
CA ARG A 180 -10.67 0.32 7.29
C ARG A 180 -9.22 0.27 7.76
N TYR A 181 -8.84 1.05 8.77
CA TYR A 181 -7.50 1.01 9.34
C TYR A 181 -7.21 -0.36 9.96
N ASP A 182 -8.14 -0.91 10.74
CA ASP A 182 -7.98 -2.24 11.34
C ASP A 182 -7.86 -3.35 10.27
N GLU A 183 -8.69 -3.31 9.22
CA GLU A 183 -8.58 -4.23 8.08
C GLU A 183 -7.20 -4.16 7.42
N HIS A 184 -6.71 -2.95 7.17
CA HIS A 184 -5.40 -2.74 6.56
C HIS A 184 -4.26 -3.24 7.45
N ILE A 185 -4.31 -2.95 8.76
CA ILE A 185 -3.31 -3.41 9.72
C ILE A 185 -3.27 -4.93 9.74
N LYS A 186 -4.42 -5.61 9.90
CA LYS A 186 -4.48 -7.06 9.95
C LYS A 186 -4.02 -7.72 8.64
N ARG A 187 -4.29 -7.11 7.48
CA ARG A 187 -3.75 -7.59 6.19
C ARG A 187 -2.23 -7.51 6.11
N LEU A 188 -1.64 -6.41 6.60
CA LEU A 188 -0.19 -6.27 6.66
C LEU A 188 0.41 -7.27 7.65
N ASP A 189 -0.16 -7.41 8.85
CA ASP A 189 0.28 -8.37 9.87
C ASP A 189 0.37 -9.80 9.30
N LEU A 190 -0.66 -10.25 8.57
CA LEU A 190 -0.70 -11.58 7.95
C LEU A 190 0.43 -11.78 6.92
N ILE A 191 0.71 -10.77 6.10
CA ILE A 191 1.70 -10.90 5.02
C ILE A 191 3.12 -10.73 5.54
N ILE A 192 3.34 -9.89 6.55
CA ILE A 192 4.61 -9.80 7.27
C ILE A 192 4.95 -11.17 7.88
N ALA A 193 4.00 -11.80 8.58
CA ALA A 193 4.20 -13.12 9.17
C ALA A 193 4.53 -14.20 8.12
N GLN A 194 3.87 -14.17 6.96
CA GLN A 194 4.18 -15.08 5.84
C GLN A 194 5.59 -14.87 5.30
N LYS A 195 6.05 -13.62 5.21
CA LYS A 195 7.39 -13.28 4.71
C LYS A 195 8.50 -13.67 5.69
N GLN A 196 8.28 -13.52 6.98
CA GLN A 196 9.25 -13.90 8.01
C GLN A 196 9.38 -15.42 8.20
N SER A 197 8.38 -16.18 7.76
CA SER A 197 8.36 -17.65 7.85
C SER A 197 8.89 -18.35 6.59
N SER A 198 9.27 -17.60 5.55
CA SER A 198 9.78 -18.10 4.27
C SER A 198 11.30 -17.90 4.18
#